data_AF-A0A9P9IZM9-F1
#
_entry.id   AF-A0A9P9IZM9-F1
#
_cell.length_a   1.000
_cell.length_b   1.000
_cell.length_c   1.000
_cell.angle_alpha   90.00
_cell.angle_beta   90.00
_cell.angle_gamma   90.00
#
_symmetry.space_group_name_H-M   'P 1'
#
loop_
_entity.id
_entity.type
_entity.pdbx_description
1 polymer ?
#
loop_
_entity_poly.entity_id
_entity_poly.type
_entity_poly.pdbx_seq_one_letter_code
_entity_poly.pdbx_strand_id
1 'polypeptide(L)'
;MVSFKGIAILSILALGKVNASTNTDDDCDDDTTLSTAGHRPTGSASTSYSSTTTIITPSSAASHHLDDVEDADEIRLSATAQATGSASTYSSTTTTLIIPNSATSHIVNDSGDDDEVRLYLTTTLVTSIVSVSSSASSPVSTPGSQGGHAPKSCKAVAPPPAGRTCGVEGYINQADQSGRWPPQKKNNLKECATLCFSGPDCTAFRYRQDGNCQIFTQEFSSYGFNASTSGSYWYQKECFECSDDGTVLDIDFRDNDVSDWCLTDDVDDSFELDIQTADGLSSLRVRELATEGEAQVEYLTEFQVDAGTYEMVFNVRSNLPVGRQTGVPDTDFKLLTFYVSTNDRVIFETIPVDGVWNGGEGWYKFSSKFVVQRGEEGAATLSFAVHASGSQLDWYLGYLYINSV
;
A
#
# COMPACT_ATOMS: atom_id res chain seq x y z
N MET A 1 26.21 -7.42 -55.27
CA MET A 1 27.24 -7.88 -54.32
C MET A 1 27.66 -6.71 -53.45
N VAL A 2 26.99 -6.51 -52.32
CA VAL A 2 27.53 -5.81 -51.14
C VAL A 2 26.86 -6.47 -49.94
N SER A 3 27.70 -7.03 -49.06
CA SER A 3 27.37 -7.81 -47.87
C SER A 3 27.08 -6.87 -46.70
N PHE A 4 25.90 -6.94 -46.09
CA PHE A 4 25.63 -6.32 -44.80
C PHE A 4 25.63 -7.38 -43.69
N LYS A 5 26.50 -7.15 -42.71
CA LYS A 5 26.77 -8.03 -41.56
C LYS A 5 25.61 -7.97 -40.56
N GLY A 6 25.27 -9.14 -40.01
CA GLY A 6 24.27 -9.29 -38.97
C GLY A 6 24.67 -8.61 -37.67
N ILE A 7 23.66 -8.05 -37.00
CA ILE A 7 23.73 -7.53 -35.64
C ILE A 7 23.22 -8.64 -34.72
N ALA A 8 24.06 -9.08 -33.78
CA ALA A 8 23.69 -9.99 -32.71
C ALA A 8 22.96 -9.19 -31.62
N ILE A 9 21.76 -9.63 -31.24
CA ILE A 9 21.01 -9.10 -30.10
C ILE A 9 21.45 -9.90 -28.86
N LEU A 10 22.13 -9.22 -27.94
CA LEU A 10 22.51 -9.74 -26.64
C LEU A 10 21.36 -9.46 -25.67
N SER A 11 20.61 -10.49 -25.30
CA SER A 11 19.58 -10.41 -24.25
C SER A 11 20.25 -10.46 -22.87
N ILE A 12 20.20 -9.35 -22.14
CA ILE A 12 20.58 -9.28 -20.72
C ILE A 12 19.36 -9.71 -19.90
N LEU A 13 19.45 -10.85 -19.19
CA LEU A 13 18.53 -11.17 -18.11
C LEU A 13 18.82 -10.25 -16.92
N ALA A 14 17.88 -9.40 -16.56
CA ALA A 14 17.87 -8.73 -15.26
C ALA A 14 17.33 -9.71 -14.21
N LEU A 15 18.15 -10.05 -13.23
CA LEU A 15 17.74 -10.78 -12.03
C LEU A 15 17.06 -9.79 -11.08
N GLY A 16 15.84 -10.11 -10.66
CA GLY A 16 15.10 -9.35 -9.65
C GLY A 16 15.79 -9.43 -8.29
N LYS A 17 15.90 -8.28 -7.60
CA LYS A 17 16.23 -8.21 -6.18
C LYS A 17 15.02 -8.70 -5.37
N VAL A 18 15.29 -9.52 -4.36
CA VAL A 18 14.36 -9.82 -3.27
C VAL A 18 14.93 -9.12 -2.05
N ASN A 19 14.25 -8.10 -1.55
CA ASN A 19 14.52 -7.50 -0.25
C ASN A 19 13.41 -7.93 0.70
N ALA A 20 13.78 -8.63 1.76
CA ALA A 20 13.03 -8.68 2.99
C ALA A 20 14.00 -8.19 4.05
N SER A 21 13.83 -6.94 4.50
CA SER A 21 14.37 -6.50 5.78
C SER A 21 13.19 -6.35 6.73
N THR A 22 13.18 -7.17 7.77
CA THR A 22 12.56 -6.78 9.03
C THR A 22 13.49 -5.72 9.61
N ASN A 23 13.09 -4.45 9.61
CA ASN A 23 13.78 -3.43 10.39
C ASN A 23 13.61 -3.81 11.86
N THR A 24 14.67 -4.30 12.47
CA THR A 24 14.82 -4.40 13.91
C THR A 24 15.73 -3.25 14.33
N ASP A 25 15.15 -2.23 14.97
CA ASP A 25 15.76 -1.31 15.93
C ASP A 25 17.16 -0.78 15.62
N ASP A 26 17.42 -0.33 14.39
CA ASP A 26 18.48 0.65 14.17
C ASP A 26 17.85 2.02 14.37
N ASP A 27 18.16 2.64 15.51
CA ASP A 27 17.77 3.99 15.90
C ASP A 27 17.78 4.91 14.67
N CYS A 28 16.71 5.69 14.45
CA CYS A 28 16.64 6.65 13.33
C CYS A 28 17.69 7.77 13.39
N ASP A 29 18.59 7.71 14.38
CA ASP A 29 19.76 8.55 14.59
C ASP A 29 21.06 7.83 14.15
N ASP A 30 21.11 7.23 12.96
CA ASP A 30 22.40 6.70 12.46
C ASP A 30 23.27 7.84 11.91
N ASP A 31 24.02 8.45 12.83
CA ASP A 31 25.07 9.44 12.62
C ASP A 31 26.17 8.84 11.72
N THR A 32 25.94 8.86 10.40
CA THR A 32 26.79 8.27 9.38
C THR A 32 28.11 9.04 9.23
N THR A 33 29.04 8.78 10.14
CA THR A 33 30.46 9.03 9.91
C THR A 33 31.05 7.95 8.99
N LEU A 34 31.32 8.35 7.75
CA LEU A 34 31.90 7.51 6.70
C LEU A 34 33.22 6.84 7.14
N SER A 35 33.24 5.51 7.29
CA SER A 35 34.47 4.71 7.37
C SER A 35 34.44 3.57 6.36
N THR A 36 35.47 3.54 5.50
CA THR A 36 35.61 2.61 4.38
C THR A 36 36.34 1.34 4.82
N ALA A 37 35.67 0.18 4.81
CA ALA A 37 36.34 -1.11 4.77
C ALA A 37 35.47 -2.18 4.09
N GLY A 38 36.03 -2.82 3.05
CA GLY A 38 35.34 -3.79 2.22
C GLY A 38 35.20 -5.17 2.87
N HIS A 39 34.02 -5.77 2.70
CA HIS A 39 33.79 -7.21 2.88
C HIS A 39 32.88 -7.75 1.77
N ARG A 40 33.16 -8.98 1.34
CA ARG A 40 32.51 -9.66 0.21
C ARG A 40 31.71 -10.86 0.76
N PRO A 41 30.39 -10.99 0.53
CA PRO A 41 29.64 -12.16 0.97
C PRO A 41 29.42 -13.18 -0.16
N THR A 42 29.52 -14.45 0.21
CA THR A 42 29.06 -15.64 -0.53
C THR A 42 27.61 -15.94 -0.12
N GLY A 43 26.68 -16.01 -1.09
CA GLY A 43 25.27 -16.28 -0.82
C GLY A 43 24.90 -17.77 -0.84
N SER A 44 24.01 -18.17 0.04
CA SER A 44 23.25 -19.43 0.03
C SER A 44 21.76 -19.11 0.19
N ALA A 45 20.92 -19.65 -0.70
CA ALA A 45 19.48 -19.40 -0.72
C ALA A 45 18.73 -20.28 0.29
N SER A 46 17.80 -19.69 1.03
CA SER A 46 16.76 -20.40 1.79
C SER A 46 15.39 -20.02 1.25
N THR A 47 14.49 -21.00 1.15
CA THR A 47 13.10 -20.82 0.71
C THR A 47 12.21 -20.87 1.96
N SER A 48 11.39 -19.86 2.19
CA SER A 48 10.43 -19.83 3.29
C SER A 48 9.10 -20.49 2.88
N TYR A 49 8.53 -21.28 3.79
CA TYR A 49 7.21 -21.90 3.67
C TYR A 49 6.31 -21.30 4.77
N SER A 50 5.07 -20.96 4.43
CA SER A 50 4.05 -20.58 5.41
C SER A 50 3.18 -21.79 5.74
N SER A 51 3.09 -22.15 7.03
CA SER A 51 2.24 -23.22 7.53
C SER A 51 1.37 -22.70 8.66
N THR A 52 0.06 -22.93 8.58
CA THR A 52 -0.89 -22.63 9.66
C THR A 52 -1.21 -23.93 10.40
N THR A 53 -0.99 -23.94 11.72
CA THR A 53 -1.35 -25.07 12.59
C THR A 53 -2.61 -24.71 13.36
N THR A 54 -3.62 -25.57 13.30
CA THR A 54 -4.84 -25.44 14.10
C THR A 54 -4.90 -26.58 15.11
N ILE A 55 -4.94 -26.22 16.40
CA ILE A 55 -5.08 -27.18 17.51
C ILE A 55 -6.56 -27.22 17.90
N ILE A 56 -7.16 -28.40 17.88
CA ILE A 56 -8.54 -28.61 18.32
C ILE A 56 -8.53 -29.56 19.51
N THR A 57 -8.86 -29.03 20.70
CA THR A 57 -9.04 -29.82 21.92
C THR A 57 -10.53 -30.13 22.13
N PRO A 58 -10.94 -31.41 22.27
CA PRO A 58 -12.32 -31.76 22.58
C PRO A 58 -12.70 -31.35 24.01
N SER A 59 -13.89 -30.76 24.19
CA SER A 59 -14.35 -30.15 25.46
C SER A 59 -14.88 -31.15 26.51
N SER A 60 -14.37 -32.37 26.59
CA SER A 60 -14.82 -33.34 27.59
C SER A 60 -13.72 -34.32 28.00
N ALA A 61 -12.83 -33.88 28.88
CA ALA A 61 -11.99 -34.77 29.68
C ALA A 61 -12.60 -34.88 31.09
N ALA A 62 -12.83 -36.12 31.52
CA ALA A 62 -13.33 -36.44 32.85
C ALA A 62 -12.29 -36.05 33.93
N SER A 63 -12.79 -35.47 35.02
CA SER A 63 -12.02 -35.17 36.23
C SER A 63 -11.41 -36.46 36.81
N HIS A 64 -10.09 -36.56 36.77
CA HIS A 64 -9.33 -37.46 37.63
C HIS A 64 -8.90 -36.67 38.87
N HIS A 65 -9.34 -37.14 40.03
CA HIS A 65 -9.00 -36.66 41.37
C HIS A 65 -7.47 -36.66 41.55
N LEU A 66 -6.86 -35.49 41.69
CA LEU A 66 -5.49 -35.29 42.14
C LEU A 66 -5.57 -34.54 43.47
N ASP A 67 -5.61 -35.28 44.57
CA ASP A 67 -5.81 -34.72 45.93
C ASP A 67 -4.50 -34.46 46.68
N ASP A 68 -3.30 -34.68 46.11
CA ASP A 68 -2.03 -34.53 46.84
C ASP A 68 -0.89 -33.94 45.98
N VAL A 69 -1.05 -32.73 45.43
CA VAL A 69 0.07 -31.93 44.89
C VAL A 69 -0.15 -30.46 45.26
N GLU A 70 0.36 -30.03 46.42
CA GLU A 70 0.14 -28.66 46.94
C GLU A 70 1.16 -27.61 46.45
N ASP A 71 2.27 -27.97 45.78
CA ASP A 71 3.26 -26.99 45.30
C ASP A 71 3.89 -27.42 43.97
N ALA A 72 3.26 -27.09 42.84
CA ALA A 72 3.90 -27.19 41.52
C ALA A 72 3.74 -25.87 40.76
N ASP A 73 4.82 -25.07 40.74
CA ASP A 73 4.91 -23.86 39.94
C ASP A 73 5.17 -24.23 38.47
N GLU A 74 4.20 -23.88 37.61
CA GLU A 74 4.29 -23.81 36.14
C GLU A 74 4.47 -25.14 35.36
N ILE A 75 3.39 -25.62 34.71
CA ILE A 75 3.45 -26.72 33.74
C ILE A 75 3.79 -26.15 32.35
N ARG A 76 4.97 -26.46 31.81
CA ARG A 76 5.36 -26.12 30.43
C ARG A 76 5.16 -27.29 29.47
N LEU A 77 4.38 -27.08 28.41
CA LEU A 77 4.19 -28.03 27.32
C LEU A 77 5.07 -27.63 26.13
N SER A 78 5.91 -28.54 25.64
CA SER A 78 6.67 -28.36 24.39
C SER A 78 6.31 -29.46 23.40
N ALA A 79 6.09 -29.09 22.13
CA ALA A 79 5.82 -30.02 21.04
C ALA A 79 6.81 -29.76 19.90
N THR A 80 7.48 -30.81 19.42
CA THR A 80 8.40 -30.72 18.27
C THR A 80 7.84 -31.55 17.13
N ALA A 81 7.56 -30.91 15.98
CA ALA A 81 7.14 -31.60 14.76
C ALA A 81 8.30 -31.67 13.77
N GLN A 82 8.56 -32.86 13.21
CA GLN A 82 9.61 -33.06 12.21
C GLN A 82 8.96 -33.59 10.92
N ALA A 83 8.89 -32.75 9.88
CA ALA A 83 8.36 -33.13 8.58
C ALA A 83 9.51 -33.62 7.67
N THR A 84 9.35 -34.80 7.07
CA THR A 84 10.24 -35.32 6.02
C THR A 84 9.44 -35.52 4.74
N GLY A 85 9.68 -34.68 3.74
CA GLY A 85 9.03 -34.79 2.44
C GLY A 85 9.70 -33.92 1.38
N SER A 86 9.89 -34.47 0.18
CA SER A 86 10.46 -33.79 -0.98
C SER A 86 9.37 -33.64 -2.05
N ALA A 87 8.83 -32.44 -2.23
CA ALA A 87 7.91 -32.16 -3.34
C ALA A 87 8.06 -30.71 -3.84
N SER A 88 8.21 -30.58 -5.16
CA SER A 88 8.35 -29.33 -5.91
C SER A 88 7.01 -28.93 -6.55
N THR A 89 6.06 -28.49 -5.74
CA THR A 89 4.84 -27.81 -6.23
C THR A 89 4.28 -26.93 -5.11
N TYR A 90 3.89 -25.70 -5.43
CA TYR A 90 3.28 -24.78 -4.47
C TYR A 90 1.92 -25.32 -4.00
N SER A 91 1.87 -25.70 -2.74
CA SER A 91 0.67 -26.19 -2.05
C SER A 91 0.67 -25.59 -0.66
N SER A 92 -0.38 -24.85 -0.28
CA SER A 92 -0.60 -24.58 1.14
C SER A 92 -0.93 -25.90 1.83
N THR A 93 -0.29 -26.16 2.97
CA THR A 93 -0.56 -27.36 3.77
C THR A 93 -1.16 -26.89 5.09
N THR A 94 -2.41 -27.27 5.34
CA THR A 94 -3.04 -27.05 6.64
C THR A 94 -2.85 -28.30 7.49
N THR A 95 -2.16 -28.16 8.62
CA THR A 95 -1.94 -29.27 9.56
C THR A 95 -2.91 -29.11 10.73
N THR A 96 -3.86 -30.03 10.86
CA THR A 96 -4.78 -30.08 11.99
C THR A 96 -4.26 -31.08 13.02
N LEU A 97 -3.93 -30.61 14.23
CA LEU A 97 -3.54 -31.47 15.33
C LEU A 97 -4.80 -31.84 16.14
N ILE A 98 -5.19 -33.12 16.09
CA ILE A 98 -6.30 -33.67 16.88
C ILE A 98 -5.70 -34.52 18.00
N ILE A 99 -5.93 -34.14 19.25
CA ILE A 99 -5.52 -34.94 20.41
C ILE A 99 -6.66 -35.92 20.71
N PRO A 100 -6.48 -37.24 20.55
CA PRO A 100 -7.54 -38.21 20.82
C PRO A 100 -7.80 -38.33 22.34
N ASN A 101 -9.07 -38.53 22.71
CA ASN A 101 -9.52 -38.72 24.12
C ASN A 101 -8.91 -39.93 24.85
N SER A 102 -8.06 -40.72 24.19
CA SER A 102 -7.45 -41.94 24.73
C SER A 102 -5.93 -41.84 24.88
N ALA A 103 -5.35 -40.63 24.88
CA ALA A 103 -3.92 -40.46 25.14
C ALA A 103 -3.57 -41.02 26.53
N THR A 104 -2.73 -42.04 26.57
CA THR A 104 -2.23 -42.64 27.81
C THR A 104 -1.00 -41.85 28.23
N SER A 105 -1.06 -41.16 29.37
CA SER A 105 0.11 -40.50 29.93
C SER A 105 0.92 -41.52 30.73
N HIS A 106 2.24 -41.47 30.57
CA HIS A 106 3.17 -42.19 31.42
C HIS A 106 3.91 -41.16 32.27
N ILE A 107 3.69 -41.19 33.59
CA ILE A 107 4.49 -40.42 34.54
C ILE A 107 5.74 -41.24 34.81
N VAL A 108 6.90 -40.67 34.49
CA VAL A 108 8.20 -41.23 34.85
C VAL A 108 8.73 -40.37 35.98
N ASN A 109 8.68 -40.90 37.22
CA ASN A 109 9.39 -40.28 38.33
C ASN A 109 10.88 -40.60 38.17
N ASP A 110 11.64 -39.65 37.67
CA ASP A 110 13.09 -39.71 37.71
C ASP A 110 13.54 -39.23 39.10
N SER A 111 14.29 -40.05 39.81
CA SER A 111 14.66 -39.80 41.21
C SER A 111 15.95 -38.96 41.33
N GLY A 112 16.16 -38.01 40.41
CA GLY A 112 17.23 -37.03 40.47
C GLY A 112 16.74 -35.79 41.19
N ASP A 113 17.58 -35.20 42.05
CA ASP A 113 17.31 -34.09 43.00
C ASP A 113 16.83 -32.74 42.39
N ASP A 114 16.29 -32.74 41.17
CA ASP A 114 15.68 -31.58 40.53
C ASP A 114 14.19 -31.90 40.30
N ASP A 115 13.30 -31.22 41.03
CA ASP A 115 11.83 -31.41 41.04
C ASP A 115 11.17 -31.00 39.70
N GLU A 116 11.58 -31.60 38.57
CA GLU A 116 11.00 -31.35 37.26
C GLU A 116 10.14 -32.53 36.82
N VAL A 117 8.83 -32.42 37.02
CA VAL A 117 7.87 -33.40 36.51
C VAL A 117 7.70 -33.22 35.00
N ARG A 118 8.34 -34.07 34.20
CA ARG A 118 8.23 -34.04 32.74
C ARG A 118 7.13 -34.99 32.24
N LEU A 119 6.10 -34.42 31.61
CA LEU A 119 5.02 -35.18 30.99
C LEU A 119 5.31 -35.42 29.50
N TYR A 120 5.52 -36.68 29.09
CA TYR A 120 5.72 -37.03 27.68
C TYR A 120 4.40 -37.49 27.06
N LEU A 121 3.84 -36.68 26.13
CA LEU A 121 2.73 -37.13 25.28
C LEU A 121 3.26 -37.65 23.95
N THR A 122 2.93 -38.90 23.63
CA THR A 122 3.23 -39.49 22.31
C THR A 122 1.96 -39.43 21.45
N THR A 123 1.90 -38.54 20.48
CA THR A 123 0.74 -38.41 19.57
C THR A 123 1.11 -38.90 18.17
N THR A 124 0.28 -39.78 17.60
CA THR A 124 0.46 -40.23 16.21
C THR A 124 -0.23 -39.24 15.27
N LEU A 125 0.53 -38.54 14.44
CA LEU A 125 0.00 -37.61 13.43
C LEU A 125 -0.47 -38.38 12.18
N VAL A 126 -1.72 -38.15 11.77
CA VAL A 126 -2.27 -38.64 10.50
C VAL A 126 -2.44 -37.45 9.56
N THR A 127 -1.55 -37.32 8.57
CA THR A 127 -1.63 -36.26 7.57
C THR A 127 -2.49 -36.73 6.40
N SER A 128 -3.63 -36.07 6.16
CA SER A 128 -4.47 -36.31 4.97
C SER A 128 -4.25 -35.18 3.97
N ILE A 129 -3.68 -35.49 2.80
CA ILE A 129 -3.45 -34.52 1.73
C ILE A 129 -4.69 -34.52 0.82
N VAL A 130 -5.45 -33.44 0.81
CA VAL A 130 -6.58 -33.25 -0.12
C VAL A 130 -6.13 -32.30 -1.24
N SER A 131 -5.88 -32.86 -2.42
CA SER A 131 -5.54 -32.08 -3.61
C SER A 131 -6.82 -31.54 -4.26
N VAL A 132 -7.07 -30.23 -4.16
CA VAL A 132 -8.20 -29.55 -4.81
C VAL A 132 -7.70 -28.93 -6.12
N SER A 133 -8.28 -29.34 -7.26
CA SER A 133 -8.00 -28.76 -8.57
C SER A 133 -9.06 -27.70 -8.89
N SER A 134 -8.76 -26.41 -8.68
CA SER A 134 -9.64 -25.31 -9.09
C SER A 134 -9.17 -24.73 -10.43
N SER A 135 -10.02 -24.86 -11.45
CA SER A 135 -9.87 -24.14 -12.72
C SER A 135 -10.39 -22.71 -12.55
N ALA A 136 -9.49 -21.77 -12.28
CA ALA A 136 -9.83 -20.35 -12.16
C ALA A 136 -10.07 -19.72 -13.54
N SER A 137 -11.31 -19.28 -13.79
CA SER A 137 -11.64 -18.35 -14.85
C SER A 137 -11.27 -16.94 -14.41
N SER A 138 -10.39 -16.27 -15.17
CA SER A 138 -9.92 -14.92 -14.87
C SER A 138 -11.08 -13.92 -14.80
N PRO A 139 -11.25 -13.18 -13.68
CA PRO A 139 -12.19 -12.07 -13.64
C PRO A 139 -11.69 -10.94 -14.55
N VAL A 140 -12.60 -10.39 -15.35
CA VAL A 140 -12.38 -9.15 -16.10
C VAL A 140 -12.31 -8.02 -15.09
N SER A 141 -11.11 -7.49 -14.89
CA SER A 141 -10.84 -6.31 -14.07
C SER A 141 -11.41 -5.06 -14.75
N THR A 142 -12.38 -4.43 -14.09
CA THR A 142 -12.78 -3.05 -14.37
C THR A 142 -11.55 -2.15 -14.22
N PRO A 143 -11.33 -1.12 -15.05
CA PRO A 143 -10.24 -0.16 -14.84
C PRO A 143 -10.55 0.63 -13.56
N GLY A 144 -10.11 0.11 -12.42
CA GLY A 144 -10.03 0.85 -11.17
C GLY A 144 -9.10 2.04 -11.38
N SER A 145 -9.42 3.15 -10.73
CA SER A 145 -8.70 4.42 -10.77
C SER A 145 -7.24 4.25 -10.32
N GLN A 146 -6.38 3.75 -11.21
CA GLN A 146 -4.93 3.83 -11.08
C GLN A 146 -4.54 5.30 -11.28
N GLY A 147 -4.10 5.97 -10.22
CA GLY A 147 -3.71 7.38 -10.34
C GLY A 147 -3.26 7.93 -9.00
N GLY A 148 -2.06 7.51 -8.58
CA GLY A 148 -1.46 7.88 -7.31
C GLY A 148 -0.50 9.03 -7.31
N HIS A 149 -0.34 9.69 -8.43
CA HIS A 149 0.44 10.92 -8.48
C HIS A 149 -0.42 12.10 -8.09
N ALA A 150 0.23 13.12 -7.57
CA ALA A 150 -0.33 14.46 -7.47
C ALA A 150 -1.05 14.81 -8.79
N PRO A 151 -2.26 15.40 -8.71
CA PRO A 151 -3.01 15.73 -9.91
C PRO A 151 -2.21 16.75 -10.71
N LYS A 152 -1.67 16.30 -11.85
CA LYS A 152 -0.92 17.18 -12.76
C LYS A 152 -1.77 18.39 -13.13
N SER A 153 -1.21 19.58 -13.02
CA SER A 153 -1.90 20.80 -13.44
C SER A 153 -1.72 20.98 -14.94
N CYS A 154 -2.81 20.85 -15.68
CA CYS A 154 -2.76 20.96 -17.13
C CYS A 154 -3.04 22.39 -17.61
N LYS A 155 -2.15 22.89 -18.48
CA LYS A 155 -2.31 24.17 -19.18
C LYS A 155 -2.40 23.92 -20.68
N ALA A 156 -3.24 24.68 -21.37
CA ALA A 156 -3.34 24.58 -22.82
C ALA A 156 -2.08 25.17 -23.45
N VAL A 157 -1.49 24.46 -24.40
CA VAL A 157 -0.28 24.91 -25.12
C VAL A 157 -0.64 26.10 -26.01
N ALA A 158 0.13 27.18 -25.91
CA ALA A 158 -0.07 28.40 -26.68
C ALA A 158 1.23 28.80 -27.44
N PRO A 159 1.21 28.88 -28.79
CA PRO A 159 0.07 28.60 -29.68
C PRO A 159 -0.26 27.11 -29.77
N PRO A 160 -1.49 26.73 -30.18
CA PRO A 160 -1.86 25.32 -30.37
C PRO A 160 -0.90 24.61 -31.33
N PRO A 161 -0.46 23.37 -31.03
CA PRO A 161 0.43 22.63 -31.91
C PRO A 161 -0.16 22.42 -33.31
N ALA A 162 0.67 22.62 -34.34
CA ALA A 162 0.23 22.52 -35.73
C ALA A 162 -0.31 21.11 -36.05
N GLY A 163 -1.42 21.05 -36.79
CA GLY A 163 -2.06 19.80 -37.20
C GLY A 163 -2.81 19.08 -36.07
N ARG A 164 -2.92 19.66 -34.88
CA ARG A 164 -3.68 19.09 -33.76
C ARG A 164 -5.06 19.71 -33.59
N THR A 165 -5.99 18.90 -33.12
CA THR A 165 -7.36 19.32 -32.80
C THR A 165 -7.38 19.81 -31.36
N CYS A 166 -7.33 21.14 -31.17
CA CYS A 166 -7.28 21.78 -29.85
C CYS A 166 -8.46 22.72 -29.66
N GLY A 167 -9.55 22.22 -29.10
CA GLY A 167 -10.77 22.99 -28.86
C GLY A 167 -11.64 23.16 -30.09
N VAL A 168 -11.58 22.20 -31.02
CA VAL A 168 -12.45 22.22 -32.21
C VAL A 168 -13.77 21.53 -31.87
N GLU A 169 -14.86 22.18 -32.24
CA GLU A 169 -16.20 21.62 -32.07
C GLU A 169 -16.47 20.54 -33.11
N GLY A 170 -17.05 19.41 -32.69
CA GLY A 170 -17.36 18.34 -33.64
C GLY A 170 -17.87 17.05 -33.00
N TYR A 171 -17.93 16.01 -33.82
CA TYR A 171 -18.33 14.67 -33.40
C TYR A 171 -17.42 13.62 -34.05
N ILE A 172 -17.47 12.41 -33.51
CA ILE A 172 -16.79 11.24 -34.09
C ILE A 172 -17.84 10.32 -34.71
N ASN A 173 -17.56 9.79 -35.88
CA ASN A 173 -18.54 9.03 -36.67
C ASN A 173 -18.68 7.57 -36.23
N GLN A 174 -17.81 7.11 -35.32
CA GLN A 174 -17.79 5.70 -34.95
C GLN A 174 -18.79 5.38 -33.85
N ALA A 175 -19.61 4.35 -34.09
CA ALA A 175 -20.42 3.68 -33.08
C ALA A 175 -19.58 2.79 -32.15
N ASP A 176 -18.33 2.49 -32.54
CA ASP A 176 -17.45 1.64 -31.75
C ASP A 176 -17.04 2.35 -30.45
N GLN A 177 -17.35 1.70 -29.34
CA GLN A 177 -17.04 2.14 -27.98
C GLN A 177 -15.63 1.71 -27.56
N SER A 178 -14.91 0.95 -28.41
CA SER A 178 -13.54 0.53 -28.13
C SER A 178 -12.64 1.74 -27.86
N GLY A 179 -11.82 1.64 -26.80
CA GLY A 179 -10.93 2.71 -26.36
C GLY A 179 -11.61 3.97 -25.83
N ARG A 180 -12.86 3.88 -25.36
CA ARG A 180 -13.55 4.97 -24.64
C ARG A 180 -13.69 4.62 -23.17
N TRP A 181 -13.31 5.51 -22.29
CA TRP A 181 -13.61 5.36 -20.86
C TRP A 181 -15.07 5.74 -20.59
N PRO A 182 -15.69 5.40 -19.46
CA PRO A 182 -16.98 5.99 -19.11
C PRO A 182 -16.88 7.52 -19.00
N PRO A 183 -17.88 8.30 -19.46
CA PRO A 183 -17.87 9.73 -19.27
C PRO A 183 -17.86 10.08 -17.78
N GLN A 184 -16.98 11.01 -17.39
CA GLN A 184 -16.88 11.54 -16.04
C GLN A 184 -17.37 12.99 -15.99
N LYS A 185 -17.86 13.42 -14.83
CA LYS A 185 -18.15 14.83 -14.58
C LYS A 185 -16.89 15.53 -14.09
N LYS A 186 -16.48 16.61 -14.74
CA LYS A 186 -15.37 17.49 -14.32
C LYS A 186 -15.84 18.93 -14.32
N ASN A 187 -15.31 19.76 -13.42
CA ASN A 187 -15.79 21.13 -13.24
C ASN A 187 -15.31 22.06 -14.36
N ASN A 188 -14.18 21.72 -14.98
CA ASN A 188 -13.56 22.54 -16.00
C ASN A 188 -12.73 21.70 -16.97
N LEU A 189 -12.30 22.36 -18.05
CA LEU A 189 -11.50 21.77 -19.12
C LEU A 189 -10.15 21.23 -18.62
N LYS A 190 -9.50 21.94 -17.68
CA LYS A 190 -8.18 21.55 -17.16
C LYS A 190 -8.26 20.24 -16.39
N GLU A 191 -9.26 20.06 -15.54
CA GLU A 191 -9.50 18.79 -14.83
C GLU A 191 -9.74 17.61 -15.78
N CYS A 192 -10.39 17.85 -16.93
CA CYS A 192 -10.57 16.82 -17.96
C CYS A 192 -9.25 16.47 -18.67
N ALA A 193 -8.41 17.46 -18.93
CA ALA A 193 -7.06 17.25 -19.43
C ALA A 193 -6.21 16.47 -18.41
N THR A 194 -6.28 16.81 -17.12
CA THR A 194 -5.59 16.08 -16.04
C THR A 194 -6.01 14.61 -16.03
N LEU A 195 -7.31 14.33 -16.10
CA LEU A 195 -7.81 12.95 -16.19
C LEU A 195 -7.22 12.19 -17.39
N CYS A 196 -7.11 12.84 -18.55
CA CYS A 196 -6.45 12.26 -19.71
C CYS A 196 -4.98 11.94 -19.43
N PHE A 197 -4.23 12.88 -18.84
CA PHE A 197 -2.79 12.70 -18.58
C PHE A 197 -2.49 11.66 -17.50
N SER A 198 -3.39 11.45 -16.55
CA SER A 198 -3.30 10.36 -15.56
C SER A 198 -3.48 8.98 -16.20
N GLY A 199 -4.12 8.88 -17.37
CA GLY A 199 -4.28 7.62 -18.09
C GLY A 199 -3.07 7.30 -18.98
N PRO A 200 -2.46 6.10 -18.87
CA PRO A 200 -1.26 5.74 -19.63
C PRO A 200 -1.48 5.81 -21.15
N ASP A 201 -2.69 5.46 -21.60
CA ASP A 201 -3.03 5.36 -23.01
C ASP A 201 -3.91 6.49 -23.54
N CYS A 202 -4.15 7.57 -22.77
CA CYS A 202 -4.97 8.65 -23.30
C CYS A 202 -4.28 9.31 -24.50
N THR A 203 -5.02 9.50 -25.58
CA THR A 203 -4.58 10.19 -26.80
C THR A 203 -5.39 11.47 -27.07
N ALA A 204 -6.63 11.51 -26.60
CA ALA A 204 -7.54 12.62 -26.78
C ALA A 204 -8.66 12.59 -25.73
N PHE A 205 -9.33 13.73 -25.58
CA PHE A 205 -10.52 13.84 -24.77
C PHE A 205 -11.54 14.80 -25.39
N ARG A 206 -12.80 14.61 -25.00
CA ARG A 206 -13.90 15.50 -25.32
C ARG A 206 -14.37 16.16 -24.05
N TYR A 207 -14.54 17.47 -24.09
CA TYR A 207 -15.12 18.26 -23.01
C TYR A 207 -16.34 19.04 -23.51
N ARG A 208 -17.39 19.06 -22.70
CA ARG A 208 -18.60 19.86 -22.92
C ARG A 208 -18.71 20.90 -21.81
N GLN A 209 -19.38 22.02 -22.10
CA GLN A 209 -19.58 23.10 -21.11
C GLN A 209 -20.38 22.65 -19.89
N ASP A 210 -21.18 21.59 -20.01
CA ASP A 210 -21.86 20.97 -18.89
C ASP A 210 -20.93 20.10 -18.02
N GLY A 211 -19.62 20.08 -18.26
CA GLY A 211 -18.66 19.31 -17.48
C GLY A 211 -18.57 17.83 -17.87
N ASN A 212 -19.25 17.38 -18.92
CA ASN A 212 -19.09 16.01 -19.42
C ASN A 212 -17.71 15.84 -20.07
N CYS A 213 -16.85 15.09 -19.38
CA CYS A 213 -15.50 14.73 -19.81
C CYS A 213 -15.48 13.28 -20.28
N GLN A 214 -14.90 13.03 -21.45
CA GLN A 214 -14.86 11.71 -22.06
C GLN A 214 -13.44 11.46 -22.59
N ILE A 215 -12.79 10.40 -22.11
CA ILE A 215 -11.41 10.03 -22.47
C ILE A 215 -11.41 9.02 -23.61
N PHE A 216 -10.41 9.13 -24.49
CA PHE A 216 -10.18 8.28 -25.65
C PHE A 216 -8.73 7.79 -25.64
N THR A 217 -8.52 6.50 -25.94
CA THR A 217 -7.21 5.85 -25.84
C THR A 217 -6.64 5.31 -27.16
N GLN A 218 -7.39 5.39 -28.26
CA GLN A 218 -6.85 5.06 -29.59
C GLN A 218 -6.33 6.31 -30.29
N GLU A 219 -5.50 6.11 -31.31
CA GLU A 219 -5.08 7.18 -32.22
C GLU A 219 -6.26 8.07 -32.64
N PHE A 220 -6.17 9.39 -32.41
CA PHE A 220 -7.31 10.30 -32.61
C PHE A 220 -7.88 10.24 -34.04
N SER A 221 -7.02 9.98 -35.03
CA SER A 221 -7.40 9.85 -36.43
C SER A 221 -8.32 8.65 -36.70
N SER A 222 -8.28 7.59 -35.87
CA SER A 222 -9.11 6.40 -36.04
C SER A 222 -10.59 6.69 -35.79
N TYR A 223 -10.92 7.67 -34.96
CA TYR A 223 -12.30 7.97 -34.58
C TYR A 223 -13.12 8.67 -35.68
N GLY A 224 -12.49 9.09 -36.79
CA GLY A 224 -13.18 9.77 -37.88
C GLY A 224 -13.84 11.06 -37.41
N PHE A 225 -13.06 11.94 -36.77
CA PHE A 225 -13.51 13.24 -36.30
C PHE A 225 -14.03 14.12 -37.45
N ASN A 226 -15.19 14.72 -37.25
CA ASN A 226 -15.80 15.68 -38.17
C ASN A 226 -16.11 16.98 -37.43
N ALA A 227 -15.46 18.05 -37.86
CA ALA A 227 -15.70 19.38 -37.32
C ALA A 227 -17.13 19.83 -37.66
N SER A 228 -17.91 20.17 -36.63
CA SER A 228 -19.31 20.59 -36.75
C SER A 228 -19.78 21.21 -35.43
N THR A 229 -20.73 22.13 -35.50
CA THR A 229 -21.42 22.64 -34.31
C THR A 229 -22.21 21.52 -33.63
N SER A 230 -21.88 21.20 -32.38
CA SER A 230 -22.36 20.01 -31.65
C SER A 230 -22.40 20.18 -30.12
N GLY A 231 -21.92 21.29 -29.58
CA GLY A 231 -21.67 21.53 -28.16
C GLY A 231 -20.51 20.73 -27.56
N SER A 232 -19.77 19.98 -28.37
CA SER A 232 -18.69 19.08 -27.93
C SER A 232 -17.34 19.55 -28.48
N TYR A 233 -16.41 19.87 -27.58
CA TYR A 233 -15.08 20.35 -27.93
C TYR A 233 -14.06 19.22 -27.77
N TRP A 234 -13.21 19.06 -28.78
CA TRP A 234 -12.24 17.98 -28.86
C TRP A 234 -10.82 18.49 -28.71
N TYR A 235 -10.03 17.73 -27.97
CA TYR A 235 -8.66 18.05 -27.62
C TYR A 235 -7.81 16.78 -27.77
N GLN A 236 -6.76 16.84 -28.58
CA GLN A 236 -5.70 15.83 -28.54
C GLN A 236 -4.82 16.07 -27.32
N LYS A 237 -4.20 15.02 -26.78
CA LYS A 237 -3.38 15.08 -25.56
C LYS A 237 -2.29 16.15 -25.67
N GLU A 238 -1.69 16.31 -26.84
CA GLU A 238 -0.62 17.29 -27.10
C GLU A 238 -1.09 18.75 -27.08
N CYS A 239 -2.41 19.01 -27.05
CA CYS A 239 -2.95 20.35 -26.88
C CYS A 239 -2.74 20.91 -25.47
N PHE A 240 -2.33 20.07 -24.53
CA PHE A 240 -2.03 20.44 -23.17
C PHE A 240 -0.61 20.00 -22.80
N GLU A 241 0.00 20.78 -21.93
CA GLU A 241 1.15 20.37 -21.15
C GLU A 241 0.68 20.25 -19.71
N CYS A 242 0.95 19.11 -19.10
CA CYS A 242 0.63 18.87 -17.71
C CYS A 242 1.94 18.72 -16.99
N SER A 243 2.21 19.69 -16.13
CA SER A 243 3.37 19.70 -15.27
C SER A 243 2.93 19.37 -13.86
N ASP A 244 3.91 18.91 -13.10
CA ASP A 244 3.84 18.86 -11.65
C ASP A 244 4.21 20.25 -11.08
N ASP A 245 4.02 21.33 -11.87
CA ASP A 245 4.35 22.70 -11.46
C ASP A 245 3.52 23.06 -10.23
N GLY A 246 4.22 23.23 -9.11
CA GLY A 246 3.63 23.51 -7.81
C GLY A 246 3.56 22.30 -6.90
N THR A 247 3.65 21.07 -7.41
CA THR A 247 3.82 19.89 -6.57
C THR A 247 5.24 19.89 -6.00
N VAL A 248 5.35 20.11 -4.69
CA VAL A 248 6.63 20.08 -3.96
C VAL A 248 6.90 18.71 -3.35
N LEU A 249 5.86 17.89 -3.18
CA LEU A 249 5.95 16.53 -2.68
C LEU A 249 4.88 15.65 -3.34
N ASP A 250 5.24 14.45 -3.80
CA ASP A 250 4.33 13.45 -4.38
C ASP A 250 4.79 12.05 -3.98
N ILE A 251 4.00 11.37 -3.15
CA ILE A 251 4.30 10.03 -2.62
C ILE A 251 3.14 9.09 -2.93
N ASP A 252 3.45 8.05 -3.71
CA ASP A 252 2.46 7.08 -4.21
C ASP A 252 2.71 5.62 -3.81
N PHE A 253 3.82 5.37 -3.09
CA PHE A 253 4.24 4.09 -2.52
C PHE A 253 4.40 2.94 -3.54
N ARG A 254 4.47 3.22 -4.85
CA ARG A 254 4.52 2.16 -5.88
C ARG A 254 5.89 1.54 -6.05
N ASP A 255 6.94 2.19 -5.57
CA ASP A 255 8.27 1.60 -5.44
C ASP A 255 8.32 0.43 -4.45
N ASN A 256 7.34 0.35 -3.53
CA ASN A 256 7.31 -0.57 -2.40
C ASN A 256 8.56 -0.43 -1.52
N ASP A 257 9.06 0.80 -1.39
CA ASP A 257 10.22 1.09 -0.56
C ASP A 257 9.79 1.76 0.74
N VAL A 258 10.05 1.09 1.87
CA VAL A 258 9.81 1.65 3.20
C VAL A 258 11.03 2.39 3.74
N SER A 259 12.21 2.29 3.08
CA SER A 259 13.45 2.84 3.64
C SER A 259 13.49 4.37 3.70
N ASP A 260 12.61 5.04 2.97
CA ASP A 260 12.47 6.50 3.04
C ASP A 260 11.63 6.94 4.25
N TRP A 261 11.22 6.00 5.11
CA TRP A 261 10.39 6.25 6.28
C TRP A 261 11.05 5.72 7.55
N CYS A 262 10.91 6.48 8.63
CA CYS A 262 11.28 6.10 9.98
C CYS A 262 10.02 6.02 10.84
N LEU A 263 9.95 5.06 11.75
CA LEU A 263 8.94 4.98 12.81
C LEU A 263 9.66 5.01 14.16
N THR A 264 9.20 5.87 15.06
CA THR A 264 9.59 5.89 16.47
C THR A 264 8.34 5.83 17.32
N ASP A 265 8.28 4.93 18.30
CA ASP A 265 7.17 4.82 19.24
C ASP A 265 7.61 5.10 20.69
N ASP A 266 6.66 5.50 21.53
CA ASP A 266 6.89 5.78 22.95
C ASP A 266 6.85 4.52 23.83
N VAL A 267 6.33 3.42 23.27
CA VAL A 267 6.23 2.10 23.88
C VAL A 267 6.84 1.09 22.91
N ASP A 268 7.90 0.39 23.34
CA ASP A 268 8.58 -0.61 22.52
C ASP A 268 7.60 -1.61 21.89
N ASP A 269 7.80 -1.91 20.60
CA ASP A 269 7.02 -2.86 19.80
C ASP A 269 5.50 -2.54 19.77
N SER A 270 5.11 -1.27 19.94
CA SER A 270 3.69 -0.89 19.92
C SER A 270 3.16 -0.65 18.52
N PHE A 271 4.03 -0.32 17.55
CA PHE A 271 3.65 -0.14 16.15
C PHE A 271 4.63 -0.81 15.17
N GLU A 272 4.11 -1.28 14.03
CA GLU A 272 4.91 -1.75 12.89
C GLU A 272 4.68 -0.84 11.68
N LEU A 273 5.73 -0.63 10.86
CA LEU A 273 5.67 0.10 9.60
C LEU A 273 6.05 -0.79 8.42
N ASP A 274 5.22 -0.85 7.38
CA ASP A 274 5.57 -1.47 6.10
C ASP A 274 4.81 -0.84 4.91
N ILE A 275 5.09 -1.32 3.69
CA ILE A 275 4.28 -1.00 2.51
C ILE A 275 3.38 -2.20 2.19
N GLN A 276 2.07 -1.96 2.03
CA GLN A 276 1.08 -2.97 1.67
C GLN A 276 0.20 -2.50 0.53
N THR A 277 -0.31 -3.47 -0.24
CA THR A 277 -1.36 -3.21 -1.23
C THR A 277 -2.74 -3.44 -0.62
N ALA A 278 -3.50 -2.36 -0.39
CA ALA A 278 -4.90 -2.40 0.06
C ALA A 278 -5.83 -1.99 -1.08
N ASP A 279 -6.70 -2.90 -1.50
CA ASP A 279 -7.64 -2.72 -2.63
C ASP A 279 -7.00 -2.30 -3.97
N GLY A 280 -5.79 -2.78 -4.24
CA GLY A 280 -5.04 -2.42 -5.44
C GLY A 280 -4.33 -1.07 -5.37
N LEU A 281 -4.37 -0.41 -4.20
CA LEU A 281 -3.57 0.75 -3.87
C LEU A 281 -2.32 0.34 -3.11
N SER A 282 -1.12 0.71 -3.57
CA SER A 282 0.06 0.64 -2.72
C SER A 282 0.00 1.74 -1.68
N SER A 283 0.28 1.40 -0.42
CA SER A 283 0.08 2.30 0.73
C SER A 283 1.09 2.01 1.83
N LEU A 284 1.52 3.07 2.50
CA LEU A 284 2.22 2.95 3.78
C LEU A 284 1.23 2.46 4.82
N ARG A 285 1.56 1.35 5.49
CA ARG A 285 0.77 0.80 6.56
C ARG A 285 1.46 1.01 7.89
N VAL A 286 0.74 1.60 8.83
CA VAL A 286 1.10 1.65 10.26
C VAL A 286 0.17 0.68 10.98
N ARG A 287 0.73 -0.35 11.60
CA ARG A 287 -0.04 -1.38 12.30
C ARG A 287 0.13 -1.22 13.80
N GLU A 288 -0.98 -1.03 14.51
CA GLU A 288 -1.04 -0.99 15.97
C GLU A 288 -0.95 -2.41 16.52
N LEU A 289 0.09 -2.71 17.29
CA LEU A 289 0.27 -3.96 18.01
C LEU A 289 -0.24 -3.86 19.45
N ALA A 290 -0.09 -2.68 20.06
CA ALA A 290 -0.55 -2.36 21.41
C ALA A 290 -1.88 -1.59 21.42
N THR A 291 -2.53 -1.55 22.58
CA THR A 291 -3.78 -0.80 22.80
C THR A 291 -3.55 0.61 23.36
N GLU A 292 -2.31 0.98 23.61
CA GLU A 292 -1.89 2.29 24.12
C GLU A 292 -0.55 2.66 23.48
N GLY A 293 -0.17 3.93 23.59
CA GLY A 293 1.04 4.48 22.99
C GLY A 293 0.77 5.43 21.82
N GLU A 294 1.84 5.99 21.31
CA GLU A 294 1.91 6.93 20.21
C GLU A 294 3.15 6.63 19.37
N ALA A 295 2.97 6.52 18.06
CA ALA A 295 4.07 6.44 17.10
C ALA A 295 4.16 7.73 16.29
N GLN A 296 5.37 8.20 16.08
CA GLN A 296 5.73 9.23 15.12
C GLN A 296 6.35 8.53 13.89
N VAL A 297 5.84 8.86 12.70
CA VAL A 297 6.33 8.38 11.42
C VAL A 297 6.88 9.55 10.62
N GLU A 298 8.15 9.51 10.24
CA GLU A 298 8.86 10.57 9.53
C GLU A 298 9.25 10.13 8.12
N TYR A 299 9.03 11.00 7.14
CA TYR A 299 9.55 10.86 5.79
C TYR A 299 10.94 11.48 5.70
N LEU A 300 11.95 10.65 5.48
CA LEU A 300 13.37 11.01 5.57
C LEU A 300 13.87 11.89 4.41
N THR A 301 13.09 12.04 3.34
CA THR A 301 13.45 12.88 2.20
C THR A 301 12.89 14.29 2.38
N GLU A 302 13.81 15.27 2.47
CA GLU A 302 13.45 16.68 2.49
C GLU A 302 12.90 17.17 1.15
N PHE A 303 11.96 18.12 1.19
CA PHE A 303 11.46 18.84 0.02
C PHE A 303 11.57 20.35 0.22
N GLN A 304 11.58 21.12 -0.87
CA GLN A 304 11.74 22.58 -0.79
C GLN A 304 10.39 23.28 -0.79
N VAL A 305 10.21 24.23 0.12
CA VAL A 305 9.04 25.12 0.16
C VAL A 305 9.46 26.59 0.13
N ASP A 306 8.80 27.37 -0.73
CA ASP A 306 8.87 28.83 -0.77
C ASP A 306 7.70 29.47 -0.01
N ALA A 307 7.79 30.75 0.32
CA ALA A 307 6.67 31.48 0.91
C ALA A 307 5.47 31.50 -0.05
N GLY A 308 4.33 31.03 0.43
CA GLY A 308 3.18 30.78 -0.43
C GLY A 308 2.06 30.04 0.29
N THR A 309 0.98 29.77 -0.44
CA THR A 309 -0.11 28.92 0.04
C THR A 309 0.05 27.53 -0.56
N TYR A 310 -0.11 26.51 0.27
CA TYR A 310 -0.02 25.11 -0.12
C TYR A 310 -1.29 24.36 0.28
N GLU A 311 -1.49 23.22 -0.35
CA GLU A 311 -2.53 22.25 -0.06
C GLU A 311 -1.88 20.87 0.08
N MET A 312 -1.97 20.29 1.26
CA MET A 312 -1.61 18.90 1.53
C MET A 312 -2.85 18.03 1.34
N VAL A 313 -2.69 16.95 0.56
CA VAL A 313 -3.75 16.01 0.25
C VAL A 313 -3.23 14.61 0.47
N PHE A 314 -4.06 13.76 1.09
CA PHE A 314 -3.74 12.35 1.29
C PHE A 314 -5.03 11.53 1.36
N ASN A 315 -4.91 10.23 1.11
CA ASN A 315 -5.94 9.25 1.37
C ASN A 315 -5.58 8.41 2.58
N VAL A 316 -6.53 8.18 3.47
CA VAL A 316 -6.34 7.26 4.59
C VAL A 316 -7.51 6.30 4.72
N ARG A 317 -7.21 5.11 5.21
CA ARG A 317 -8.15 4.02 5.50
C ARG A 317 -7.70 3.30 6.76
N SER A 318 -8.62 2.66 7.47
CA SER A 318 -8.31 1.60 8.44
C SER A 318 -8.78 0.23 7.95
N ASN A 319 -8.32 -0.84 8.60
CA ASN A 319 -8.88 -2.19 8.39
C ASN A 319 -10.29 -2.38 8.98
N LEU A 320 -10.85 -1.40 9.71
CA LEU A 320 -12.20 -1.51 10.26
C LEU A 320 -13.26 -1.50 9.15
N PRO A 321 -14.33 -2.28 9.31
CA PRO A 321 -15.40 -2.32 8.33
C PRO A 321 -16.11 -0.97 8.26
N VAL A 322 -16.34 -0.49 7.04
CA VAL A 322 -17.23 0.64 6.82
C VAL A 322 -18.67 0.20 7.06
N GLY A 323 -19.40 0.92 7.92
CA GLY A 323 -20.80 0.64 8.17
C GLY A 323 -21.60 0.72 6.87
N ARG A 324 -22.13 -0.42 6.38
CA ARG A 324 -22.87 -0.47 5.10
C ARG A 324 -24.04 0.50 4.99
N GLN A 325 -24.60 0.92 6.13
CA GLN A 325 -25.76 1.80 6.21
C GLN A 325 -25.38 3.28 6.30
N THR A 326 -24.25 3.59 6.95
CA THR A 326 -23.80 4.97 7.17
C THR A 326 -22.81 5.42 6.10
N GLY A 327 -22.05 4.49 5.51
CA GLY A 327 -20.90 4.84 4.67
C GLY A 327 -19.83 5.62 5.44
N VAL A 328 -19.87 5.56 6.78
CA VAL A 328 -18.93 6.18 7.71
C VAL A 328 -18.08 5.05 8.28
N PRO A 329 -16.75 5.18 8.34
CA PRO A 329 -15.92 4.15 8.92
C PRO A 329 -16.14 4.19 10.43
N ASP A 330 -16.04 3.04 11.10
CA ASP A 330 -16.03 2.99 12.57
C ASP A 330 -14.65 3.41 13.10
N THR A 331 -14.06 4.43 12.51
CA THR A 331 -12.67 4.83 12.70
C THR A 331 -12.61 6.31 13.05
N ASP A 332 -11.93 6.62 14.14
CA ASP A 332 -11.66 7.99 14.54
C ASP A 332 -10.34 8.47 13.92
N PHE A 333 -10.42 9.19 12.80
CA PHE A 333 -9.23 9.76 12.16
C PHE A 333 -8.55 10.86 12.99
N LYS A 334 -9.14 11.28 14.13
CA LYS A 334 -8.47 12.18 15.07
C LYS A 334 -7.28 11.55 15.80
N LEU A 335 -7.11 10.25 15.67
CA LEU A 335 -5.93 9.53 16.12
C LEU A 335 -4.69 9.83 15.26
N LEU A 336 -4.84 10.53 14.14
CA LEU A 336 -3.76 10.93 13.26
C LEU A 336 -3.52 12.44 13.35
N THR A 337 -2.26 12.85 13.40
CA THR A 337 -1.86 14.27 13.26
C THR A 337 -0.71 14.37 12.29
N PHE A 338 -0.82 15.24 11.28
CA PHE A 338 0.22 15.45 10.28
C PHE A 338 0.96 16.76 10.54
N TYR A 339 2.26 16.75 10.30
CA TYR A 339 3.16 17.89 10.51
C TYR A 339 3.99 18.15 9.25
N VAL A 340 4.18 19.43 8.93
CA VAL A 340 5.24 19.88 8.03
C VAL A 340 6.14 20.82 8.81
N SER A 341 7.44 20.56 8.78
CA SER A 341 8.43 21.29 9.56
C SER A 341 9.50 21.89 8.65
N THR A 342 10.03 23.06 9.02
CA THR A 342 11.24 23.66 8.42
C THR A 342 12.15 24.16 9.53
N ASN A 343 13.47 24.00 9.38
CA ASN A 343 14.45 24.44 10.39
C ASN A 343 14.08 23.99 11.82
N ASP A 344 13.72 22.71 11.98
CA ASP A 344 13.29 22.09 13.25
C ASP A 344 12.05 22.74 13.90
N ARG A 345 11.22 23.42 13.11
CA ARG A 345 9.98 24.06 13.56
C ARG A 345 8.80 23.58 12.75
N VAL A 346 7.75 23.16 13.44
CA VAL A 346 6.45 22.86 12.83
C VAL A 346 5.85 24.15 12.27
N ILE A 347 5.70 24.22 10.95
CA ILE A 347 5.07 25.35 10.24
C ILE A 347 3.63 25.03 9.84
N PHE A 348 3.25 23.76 9.90
CA PHE A 348 1.89 23.31 9.65
C PHE A 348 1.59 22.04 10.45
N GLU A 349 0.39 22.02 11.04
CA GLU A 349 -0.15 20.90 11.80
C GLU A 349 -1.62 20.71 11.40
N THR A 350 -2.05 19.48 11.15
CA THR A 350 -3.45 19.18 10.85
C THR A 350 -3.88 17.82 11.36
N ILE A 351 -5.07 17.79 11.96
CA ILE A 351 -5.79 16.55 12.26
C ILE A 351 -6.77 16.32 11.10
N PRO A 352 -6.82 15.11 10.49
CA PRO A 352 -7.74 14.82 9.40
C PRO A 352 -9.20 14.95 9.86
N VAL A 353 -9.87 16.00 9.40
CA VAL A 353 -11.30 16.24 9.63
C VAL A 353 -12.01 16.39 8.28
N ASP A 354 -13.31 16.07 8.27
CA ASP A 354 -14.18 16.26 7.09
C ASP A 354 -13.73 15.53 5.81
N GLY A 355 -13.13 14.35 5.97
CA GLY A 355 -12.68 13.51 4.86
C GLY A 355 -13.82 13.15 3.89
N VAL A 356 -13.55 13.25 2.60
CA VAL A 356 -14.50 12.89 1.54
C VAL A 356 -14.31 11.42 1.21
N TRP A 357 -15.39 10.63 1.30
CA TRP A 357 -15.36 9.23 0.89
C TRP A 357 -14.94 9.11 -0.59
N ASN A 358 -13.84 8.42 -0.85
CA ASN A 358 -13.21 8.36 -2.18
C ASN A 358 -13.67 7.16 -3.03
N GLY A 359 -14.77 6.51 -2.64
CA GLY A 359 -15.42 5.44 -3.40
C GLY A 359 -14.84 4.05 -3.16
N GLY A 360 -15.70 3.14 -2.67
CA GLY A 360 -15.39 1.72 -2.43
C GLY A 360 -14.39 1.48 -1.29
N GLU A 361 -14.61 0.43 -0.49
CA GLU A 361 -13.57 -0.19 0.37
C GLU A 361 -13.01 0.62 1.56
N GLY A 362 -13.47 1.86 1.77
CA GLY A 362 -13.23 2.59 3.02
C GLY A 362 -12.11 3.61 3.01
N TRP A 363 -11.67 4.03 1.82
CA TRP A 363 -10.76 5.15 1.64
C TRP A 363 -11.45 6.52 1.80
N TYR A 364 -10.80 7.40 2.56
CA TYR A 364 -11.20 8.79 2.73
C TYR A 364 -10.09 9.70 2.24
N LYS A 365 -10.46 10.70 1.46
CA LYS A 365 -9.57 11.74 0.97
C LYS A 365 -9.67 12.97 1.87
N PHE A 366 -8.53 13.45 2.35
CA PHE A 366 -8.42 14.66 3.15
C PHE A 366 -7.64 15.72 2.37
N SER A 367 -7.98 16.99 2.62
CA SER A 367 -7.27 18.13 2.04
C SER A 367 -7.22 19.25 3.05
N SER A 368 -6.01 19.74 3.33
CA SER A 368 -5.78 20.85 4.26
C SER A 368 -4.85 21.88 3.62
N LYS A 369 -5.23 23.15 3.72
CA LYS A 369 -4.43 24.27 3.21
C LYS A 369 -3.62 24.92 4.31
N PHE A 370 -2.41 25.35 3.96
CA PHE A 370 -1.52 26.06 4.87
C PHE A 370 -0.74 27.16 4.15
N VAL A 371 -0.17 28.07 4.93
CA VAL A 371 0.60 29.21 4.40
C VAL A 371 1.99 29.14 5.00
N VAL A 372 3.01 29.07 4.14
CA VAL A 372 4.41 29.23 4.52
C VAL A 372 4.70 30.73 4.54
N GLN A 373 5.02 31.28 5.70
CA GLN A 373 5.32 32.71 5.83
C GLN A 373 6.73 33.02 5.36
N ARG A 374 6.99 34.32 5.16
CA ARG A 374 8.36 34.78 4.92
C ARG A 374 9.22 34.57 6.18
N GLY A 375 10.35 33.92 6.03
CA GLY A 375 11.24 33.45 7.10
C GLY A 375 11.03 31.98 7.48
N GLU A 376 10.02 31.31 6.93
CA GLU A 376 9.72 29.88 7.13
C GLU A 376 10.04 29.05 5.87
N GLU A 377 10.65 29.64 4.85
CA GLU A 377 11.03 28.94 3.61
C GLU A 377 12.26 28.05 3.82
N GLY A 378 12.42 27.04 2.96
CA GLY A 378 13.62 26.21 2.89
C GLY A 378 13.33 24.72 2.72
N ALA A 379 14.28 23.90 3.19
CA ALA A 379 14.11 22.46 3.30
C ALA A 379 13.04 22.16 4.37
N ALA A 380 12.09 21.31 3.98
CA ALA A 380 10.97 20.90 4.79
C ALA A 380 10.95 19.37 4.92
N THR A 381 10.48 18.91 6.07
CA THR A 381 10.20 17.50 6.35
C THR A 381 8.70 17.28 6.54
N LEU A 382 8.26 16.04 6.30
CA LEU A 382 6.90 15.58 6.53
C LEU A 382 6.95 14.50 7.61
N SER A 383 6.09 14.61 8.61
CA SER A 383 5.85 13.53 9.56
C SER A 383 4.37 13.44 9.91
N PHE A 384 3.97 12.33 10.53
CA PHE A 384 2.66 12.21 11.16
C PHE A 384 2.75 11.35 12.41
N ALA A 385 1.92 11.66 13.39
CA ALA A 385 1.73 10.87 14.60
C ALA A 385 0.48 10.00 14.49
N VAL A 386 0.52 8.81 15.10
CA VAL A 386 -0.57 7.86 15.25
C VAL A 386 -0.73 7.55 16.74
N HIS A 387 -1.84 7.94 17.33
CA HIS A 387 -2.21 7.54 18.69
C HIS A 387 -2.95 6.20 18.65
N ALA A 388 -2.60 5.29 19.56
CA ALA A 388 -3.24 4.00 19.65
C ALA A 388 -4.76 4.13 19.84
N SER A 389 -5.52 3.32 19.10
CA SER A 389 -6.98 3.38 19.10
C SER A 389 -7.65 2.72 20.31
N GLY A 390 -6.89 2.01 21.15
CA GLY A 390 -7.42 1.07 22.14
C GLY A 390 -7.72 -0.32 21.57
N SER A 391 -7.35 -0.59 20.32
CA SER A 391 -7.54 -1.88 19.62
C SER A 391 -6.41 -2.10 18.62
N GLN A 392 -6.20 -3.34 18.15
CA GLN A 392 -5.24 -3.59 17.08
C GLN A 392 -5.83 -3.17 15.73
N LEU A 393 -5.37 -2.04 15.21
CA LEU A 393 -5.79 -1.48 13.91
C LEU A 393 -4.63 -1.41 12.93
N ASP A 394 -4.97 -1.52 11.65
CA ASP A 394 -4.03 -1.20 10.58
C ASP A 394 -4.51 0.11 9.94
N TRP A 395 -3.64 1.12 9.94
CA TRP A 395 -3.82 2.37 9.20
C TRP A 395 -3.11 2.26 7.86
N TYR A 396 -3.78 2.68 6.79
CA TYR A 396 -3.23 2.69 5.44
C TYR A 396 -3.25 4.13 4.91
N LEU A 397 -2.07 4.68 4.62
CA LEU A 397 -1.88 5.99 4.02
C LEU A 397 -1.49 5.82 2.55
N GLY A 398 -2.19 6.49 1.66
CA GLY A 398 -1.94 6.45 0.24
C GLY A 398 -2.08 7.82 -0.40
N TYR A 399 -1.43 8.01 -1.55
CA TYR A 399 -1.59 9.20 -2.41
C TYR A 399 -1.40 10.52 -1.66
N LEU A 400 -0.24 10.67 -1.02
CA LEU A 400 0.11 11.87 -0.29
C LEU A 400 0.83 12.84 -1.23
N TYR A 401 0.34 14.08 -1.33
CA TYR A 401 1.04 15.12 -2.07
C TYR A 401 0.84 16.50 -1.45
N ILE A 402 1.79 17.40 -1.71
CA ILE A 402 1.73 18.81 -1.31
C ILE A 402 1.89 19.67 -2.56
N ASN A 403 0.90 20.53 -2.82
CA ASN A 403 0.87 21.42 -3.97
C ASN A 403 0.83 22.88 -3.54
N SER A 404 1.58 23.74 -4.22
CA SER A 404 1.42 25.19 -4.22
C SER A 404 0.11 25.56 -4.91
N VAL A 405 -0.66 26.48 -4.30
CA VAL A 405 -2.05 26.83 -4.67
C VAL A 405 -2.13 28.12 -5.47
#